data_AF-A0AA91DEJ7-F1
#
_entry.id   AF-A0AA91DEJ7-F1
#
_cell.length_a   1.000
_cell.length_b   1.000
_cell.length_c   1.000
_cell.angle_alpha   90.00
_cell.angle_beta   90.00
_cell.angle_gamma   90.00
#
_symmetry.space_group_name_H-M   'P 1'
#
loop_
_entity.id
_entity.type
_entity.pdbx_description
1 polymer ?
#
loop_
_entity_poly.entity_id
_entity_poly.type
_entity_poly.pdbx_seq_one_letter_code
_entity_poly.pdbx_strand_id
1 'polypeptide(L)'
;MSFVDTEIGAIYLHGMDQPNGAQYEFDVYLQGLPIYTPHSYTSHRHIIHLDSSRFHARLPDRDKLVDEADVIKRIKAVLAQTIEQRFIRMKATVSAEAFVGFYEMLRHWELLKLLNDVHVVPPEALREIIAYPVCDTEVFDNFEQRPEKAMTRAEIMARGIVSIDDDIKQNGAGRYLFAWNRDYLLYHGTLDKGHWLHSLVRHLNDEELVIETVNESHQAQFQGDWCWVGVRFCEAYRIRLGQDVVEITGEACYQGQENADDIIMPKGDCSAQVLQQMASFRSEYDEFQESTFESDSDAFVAFVVANTASDPANAMQRLLPNFCGCPALYGKAFVVELDQQGKPASVTAFPVQSGQTQTLEAGMSS
;
A
#
# COMPACT_ATOMS: atom_id res chain seq x y z
N MET A 1 -34.83 2.45 18.27
CA MET A 1 -35.14 1.99 16.89
C MET A 1 -36.38 2.73 16.40
N SER A 2 -36.27 3.50 15.32
CA SER A 2 -37.38 4.29 14.78
C SER A 2 -37.68 3.80 13.36
N PHE A 3 -38.94 3.48 13.09
CA PHE A 3 -39.42 3.13 11.76
C PHE A 3 -39.84 4.39 11.00
N VAL A 4 -39.63 4.38 9.69
CA VAL A 4 -40.08 5.40 8.76
C VAL A 4 -41.24 4.82 7.95
N ASP A 5 -42.39 5.48 8.00
CA ASP A 5 -43.53 5.12 7.17
C ASP A 5 -43.27 5.56 5.71
N THR A 6 -43.48 4.63 4.80
CA THR A 6 -43.26 4.80 3.36
C THR A 6 -44.43 4.23 2.58
N GLU A 7 -44.44 4.39 1.26
CA GLU A 7 -45.49 3.82 0.44
C GLU A 7 -45.52 2.27 0.44
N ILE A 8 -44.43 1.59 0.79
CA ILE A 8 -44.43 0.12 0.87
C ILE A 8 -44.84 -0.40 2.25
N GLY A 9 -44.93 0.48 3.24
CA GLY A 9 -45.10 0.15 4.65
C GLY A 9 -44.00 0.79 5.51
N ALA A 10 -43.65 0.17 6.62
CA ALA A 10 -42.70 0.73 7.59
C ALA A 10 -41.28 0.17 7.36
N ILE A 11 -40.28 1.06 7.30
CA ILE A 11 -38.87 0.70 7.10
C ILE A 11 -38.04 1.11 8.32
N TYR A 12 -37.24 0.18 8.83
CA TYR A 12 -36.16 0.46 9.76
C TYR A 12 -34.81 0.36 9.05
N LEU A 13 -34.03 1.43 9.15
CA LEU A 13 -32.72 1.50 8.53
C LEU A 13 -31.62 1.16 9.55
N HIS A 14 -30.98 0.01 9.37
CA HIS A 14 -29.78 -0.33 10.12
C HIS A 14 -28.55 0.47 9.65
N GLY A 15 -27.57 0.66 10.54
CA GLY A 15 -26.28 1.31 10.20
C GLY A 15 -26.37 2.83 9.99
N MET A 16 -27.43 3.48 10.47
CA MET A 16 -27.65 4.93 10.31
C MET A 16 -27.22 5.76 11.53
N ASP A 17 -26.87 5.11 12.64
CA ASP A 17 -26.54 5.80 13.89
C ASP A 17 -25.02 6.03 14.03
N GLN A 18 -24.21 5.18 13.40
CA GLN A 18 -22.75 5.29 13.39
C GLN A 18 -22.16 4.66 12.11
N PRO A 19 -21.01 5.16 11.63
CA PRO A 19 -20.25 4.52 10.56
C PRO A 19 -19.87 3.09 10.92
N ASN A 20 -20.38 2.09 10.18
CA ASN A 20 -20.07 0.68 10.41
C ASN A 20 -20.14 -0.12 9.11
N GLY A 21 -19.34 0.28 8.13
CA GLY A 21 -19.26 -0.36 6.80
C GLY A 21 -20.55 -0.23 5.98
N ALA A 22 -20.61 -0.97 4.86
CA ALA A 22 -21.78 -1.01 4.00
C ALA A 22 -22.83 -1.98 4.56
N GLN A 23 -24.04 -1.47 4.80
CA GLN A 23 -25.22 -2.27 5.12
C GLN A 23 -26.14 -2.30 3.90
N TYR A 24 -26.38 -3.49 3.37
CA TYR A 24 -27.06 -3.66 2.08
C TYR A 24 -28.17 -4.71 2.10
N GLU A 25 -28.16 -5.58 3.11
CA GLU A 25 -29.17 -6.61 3.26
C GLU A 25 -30.42 -6.10 3.95
N PHE A 26 -31.55 -6.70 3.60
CA PHE A 26 -32.83 -6.36 4.19
C PHE A 26 -33.71 -7.59 4.34
N ASP A 27 -34.47 -7.63 5.43
CA ASP A 27 -35.52 -8.62 5.68
C ASP A 27 -36.89 -7.99 5.42
N VAL A 28 -37.79 -8.76 4.82
CA VAL A 28 -39.15 -8.32 4.50
C VAL A 28 -40.17 -9.17 5.24
N TYR A 29 -41.06 -8.49 5.94
CA TYR A 29 -42.14 -9.08 6.71
C TYR A 29 -43.50 -8.63 6.18
N LEU A 30 -44.47 -9.53 6.13
CA LEU A 30 -45.87 -9.24 5.83
C LEU A 30 -46.74 -9.84 6.93
N GLN A 31 -47.55 -9.01 7.60
CA GLN A 31 -48.39 -9.44 8.73
C GLN A 31 -47.60 -10.16 9.85
N GLY A 32 -46.33 -9.81 10.04
CA GLY A 32 -45.46 -10.42 11.04
C GLY A 32 -44.75 -11.71 10.61
N LEU A 33 -45.03 -12.22 9.41
CA LEU A 33 -44.34 -13.39 8.85
C LEU A 33 -43.15 -12.96 7.97
N PRO A 34 -41.99 -13.62 8.05
CA PRO A 34 -40.89 -13.39 7.12
C PRO A 34 -41.27 -13.92 5.74
N ILE A 35 -41.22 -13.06 4.72
CA ILE A 35 -41.54 -13.42 3.33
C ILE A 35 -40.31 -13.35 2.43
N TYR A 36 -39.29 -12.60 2.85
CA TYR A 36 -38.01 -12.55 2.14
C TYR A 36 -36.88 -12.32 3.14
N THR A 37 -35.89 -13.21 3.08
CA THR A 37 -34.63 -13.10 3.80
C THR A 37 -33.51 -13.52 2.84
N PRO A 38 -32.46 -12.70 2.65
CA PRO A 38 -31.30 -13.08 1.85
C PRO A 38 -30.61 -14.33 2.42
N HIS A 39 -29.97 -15.13 1.57
CA HIS A 39 -29.25 -16.36 1.97
C HIS A 39 -27.94 -16.11 2.74
N SER A 40 -27.61 -14.86 3.04
CA SER A 40 -26.39 -14.49 3.74
C SER A 40 -26.58 -14.57 5.25
N TYR A 41 -25.49 -14.71 6.01
CA TYR A 41 -25.49 -14.86 7.47
C TYR A 41 -25.06 -13.57 8.21
N THR A 42 -25.48 -12.38 7.74
CA THR A 42 -25.24 -11.13 8.48
C THR A 42 -26.37 -10.82 9.46
N SER A 43 -26.01 -10.35 10.65
CA SER A 43 -26.94 -9.88 11.69
C SER A 43 -27.38 -8.42 11.51
N HIS A 44 -26.84 -7.72 10.52
CA HIS A 44 -27.03 -6.28 10.34
C HIS A 44 -27.85 -6.02 9.07
N ARG A 45 -29.19 -5.96 9.22
CA ARG A 45 -30.12 -5.83 8.09
C ARG A 45 -31.13 -4.72 8.29
N HIS A 46 -31.50 -4.06 7.20
CA HIS A 46 -32.69 -3.22 7.18
C HIS A 46 -33.93 -4.08 7.38
N ILE A 47 -34.94 -3.57 8.07
CA ILE A 47 -36.18 -4.33 8.34
C ILE A 47 -37.32 -3.61 7.65
N ILE A 48 -38.09 -4.33 6.84
CA ILE A 48 -39.22 -3.78 6.09
C ILE A 48 -40.48 -4.55 6.48
N HIS A 49 -41.46 -3.83 7.02
CA HIS A 49 -42.81 -4.34 7.23
C HIS A 49 -43.72 -3.83 6.12
N LEU A 50 -44.18 -4.73 5.26
CA LEU A 50 -45.06 -4.38 4.14
C LEU A 50 -46.48 -4.05 4.59
N ASP A 51 -47.10 -3.09 3.92
CA ASP A 51 -48.51 -2.76 4.07
C ASP A 51 -49.39 -3.91 3.55
N SER A 52 -50.09 -4.57 4.47
CA SER A 52 -50.93 -5.73 4.17
C SER A 52 -52.19 -5.42 3.34
N SER A 53 -52.53 -4.15 3.16
CA SER A 53 -53.59 -3.72 2.24
C SER A 53 -53.12 -3.63 0.77
N ARG A 54 -51.80 -3.58 0.55
CA ARG A 54 -51.18 -3.34 -0.78
C ARG A 54 -50.39 -4.52 -1.31
N PHE A 55 -49.89 -5.38 -0.41
CA PHE A 55 -49.08 -6.54 -0.77
C PHE A 55 -49.71 -7.83 -0.25
N HIS A 56 -49.58 -8.89 -1.05
CA HIS A 56 -50.17 -10.20 -0.76
C HIS A 56 -49.13 -11.30 -0.91
N ALA A 57 -49.17 -12.27 0.01
CA ALA A 57 -48.37 -13.49 -0.08
C ALA A 57 -49.12 -14.58 -0.86
N ARG A 58 -48.37 -15.48 -1.50
CA ARG A 58 -48.89 -16.65 -2.21
C ARG A 58 -49.53 -17.60 -1.21
N LEU A 59 -50.77 -18.02 -1.48
CA LEU A 59 -51.47 -19.02 -0.67
C LEU A 59 -51.16 -20.43 -1.19
N PRO A 60 -51.18 -21.48 -0.34
CA PRO A 60 -51.56 -21.46 1.07
C PRO A 60 -50.44 -21.10 2.06
N ASP A 61 -49.18 -21.33 1.69
CA ASP A 61 -48.05 -21.31 2.64
C ASP A 61 -47.63 -19.91 3.10
N ARG A 62 -47.97 -18.86 2.33
CA ARG A 62 -47.64 -17.45 2.60
C ARG A 62 -46.14 -17.20 2.82
N ASP A 63 -45.31 -18.02 2.21
CA ASP A 63 -43.85 -17.96 2.31
C ASP A 63 -43.21 -17.01 1.29
N LYS A 64 -43.95 -16.63 0.25
CA LYS A 64 -43.48 -15.76 -0.85
C LYS A 64 -44.49 -14.70 -1.25
N LEU A 65 -44.00 -13.59 -1.80
CA LEU A 65 -44.85 -12.52 -2.35
C LEU A 65 -45.47 -12.95 -3.69
N VAL A 66 -46.68 -12.45 -3.97
CA VAL A 66 -47.20 -12.41 -5.35
C VAL A 66 -46.33 -11.42 -6.14
N ASP A 67 -45.94 -11.81 -7.37
CA ASP A 67 -45.01 -11.04 -8.22
C ASP A 67 -43.74 -10.57 -7.49
N GLU A 68 -43.14 -11.51 -6.73
CA GLU A 68 -41.99 -11.28 -5.85
C GLU A 68 -40.88 -10.44 -6.47
N ALA A 69 -40.50 -10.70 -7.72
CA ALA A 69 -39.44 -9.96 -8.40
C ALA A 69 -39.77 -8.46 -8.54
N ASP A 70 -41.01 -8.12 -8.92
CA ASP A 70 -41.45 -6.73 -9.09
C ASP A 70 -41.60 -6.03 -7.73
N VAL A 71 -42.11 -6.74 -6.73
CA VAL A 71 -42.23 -6.20 -5.37
C VAL A 71 -40.84 -5.94 -4.77
N ILE A 72 -39.90 -6.88 -4.89
CA ILE A 72 -38.52 -6.71 -4.42
C ILE A 72 -37.83 -5.56 -5.15
N LYS A 73 -38.04 -5.40 -6.46
CA LYS A 73 -37.54 -4.26 -7.22
C LYS A 73 -38.08 -2.94 -6.67
N ARG A 74 -39.38 -2.87 -6.38
CA ARG A 74 -40.00 -1.68 -5.77
C ARG A 74 -39.46 -1.41 -4.37
N ILE A 75 -39.31 -2.44 -3.55
CA ILE A 75 -38.73 -2.35 -2.20
C ILE A 75 -37.33 -1.74 -2.26
N LYS A 76 -36.46 -2.24 -3.14
CA LYS A 76 -35.09 -1.71 -3.32
C LYS A 76 -35.10 -0.23 -3.71
N ALA A 77 -36.00 0.17 -4.60
CA ALA A 77 -36.12 1.57 -5.02
C ALA A 77 -36.55 2.49 -3.85
N VAL A 78 -37.57 2.09 -3.08
CA VAL A 78 -38.03 2.87 -1.92
C VAL A 78 -37.00 2.87 -0.80
N LEU A 79 -36.30 1.76 -0.58
CA LEU A 79 -35.20 1.68 0.39
C LEU A 79 -34.07 2.64 0.01
N ALA A 80 -33.60 2.61 -1.23
CA ALA A 80 -32.57 3.52 -1.73
C ALA A 80 -32.98 5.00 -1.56
N GLN A 81 -34.22 5.35 -1.93
CA GLN A 81 -34.75 6.70 -1.73
C GLN A 81 -34.81 7.10 -0.25
N THR A 82 -35.23 6.18 0.63
CA THR A 82 -35.33 6.44 2.07
C THR A 82 -33.95 6.66 2.68
N ILE A 83 -32.95 5.87 2.26
CA ILE A 83 -31.55 6.00 2.65
C ILE A 83 -30.98 7.34 2.17
N GLU A 84 -31.21 7.73 0.91
CA GLU A 84 -30.78 9.01 0.37
C GLU A 84 -31.35 10.19 1.18
N GLN A 85 -32.67 10.17 1.46
CA GLN A 85 -33.31 11.21 2.27
C GLN A 85 -32.77 11.27 3.70
N ARG A 86 -32.43 10.11 4.28
CA ARG A 86 -31.81 10.04 5.60
C ARG A 86 -30.42 10.69 5.58
N PHE A 87 -29.59 10.38 4.58
CA PHE A 87 -28.26 10.97 4.45
C PHE A 87 -28.29 12.47 4.16
N ILE A 88 -29.22 12.95 3.33
CA ILE A 88 -29.40 14.40 3.09
C ILE A 88 -29.69 15.14 4.40
N ARG A 89 -30.61 14.60 5.23
CA ARG A 89 -30.92 15.19 6.54
C ARG A 89 -29.73 15.10 7.50
N MET A 90 -29.06 13.95 7.54
CA MET A 90 -27.89 13.73 8.39
C MET A 90 -26.77 14.73 8.08
N LYS A 91 -26.43 14.90 6.79
CA LYS A 91 -25.42 15.85 6.30
C LYS A 91 -25.63 17.27 6.79
N ALA A 92 -26.88 17.70 6.95
CA ALA A 92 -27.21 19.04 7.45
C ALA A 92 -27.03 19.19 8.98
N THR A 93 -26.84 18.08 9.71
CA THR A 93 -26.86 18.05 11.18
C THR A 93 -25.54 17.59 11.81
N VAL A 94 -24.74 16.79 11.11
CA VAL A 94 -23.46 16.26 11.62
C VAL A 94 -22.29 17.03 11.02
N SER A 95 -21.10 16.92 11.62
CA SER A 95 -19.89 17.52 11.04
C SER A 95 -19.49 16.82 9.73
N ALA A 96 -18.70 17.49 8.90
CA ALA A 96 -18.21 16.91 7.65
C ALA A 96 -17.40 15.63 7.90
N GLU A 97 -16.54 15.63 8.91
CA GLU A 97 -15.70 14.49 9.31
C GLU A 97 -16.55 13.29 9.75
N ALA A 98 -17.62 13.53 10.51
CA ALA A 98 -18.55 12.48 10.90
C ALA A 98 -19.34 11.95 9.69
N PHE A 99 -19.74 12.83 8.76
CA PHE A 99 -20.51 12.45 7.57
C PHE A 99 -19.71 11.59 6.61
N VAL A 100 -18.44 11.93 6.35
CA VAL A 100 -17.60 11.14 5.42
C VAL A 100 -17.28 9.76 5.96
N GLY A 101 -17.37 9.52 7.27
CA GLY A 101 -17.25 8.16 7.84
C GLY A 101 -18.25 7.16 7.24
N PHE A 102 -19.38 7.63 6.72
CA PHE A 102 -20.36 6.78 6.03
C PHE A 102 -19.97 6.45 4.57
N TYR A 103 -18.73 6.70 4.15
CA TYR A 103 -18.26 6.54 2.78
C TYR A 103 -18.62 5.18 2.15
N GLU A 104 -18.35 4.07 2.83
CA GLU A 104 -18.67 2.73 2.29
C GLU A 104 -20.17 2.53 2.05
N MET A 105 -21.02 3.07 2.93
CA MET A 105 -22.47 3.05 2.72
C MET A 105 -22.87 3.95 1.55
N LEU A 106 -22.34 5.17 1.49
CA LEU A 106 -22.62 6.10 0.39
C LEU A 106 -22.16 5.53 -0.96
N ARG A 107 -21.01 4.87 -0.99
CA ARG A 107 -20.47 4.19 -2.18
C ARG A 107 -21.38 3.05 -2.62
N HIS A 108 -21.76 2.18 -1.68
CA HIS A 108 -22.62 1.03 -1.98
C HIS A 108 -23.97 1.43 -2.56
N TRP A 109 -24.59 2.48 -2.00
CA TRP A 109 -25.91 2.95 -2.42
C TRP A 109 -25.87 3.97 -3.58
N GLU A 110 -24.71 4.15 -4.23
CA GLU A 110 -24.51 5.08 -5.35
C GLU A 110 -24.83 6.56 -4.99
N LEU A 111 -24.58 6.93 -3.73
CA LEU A 111 -24.87 8.25 -3.16
C LEU A 111 -23.62 9.13 -2.99
N LEU A 112 -22.50 8.78 -3.61
CA LEU A 112 -21.25 9.56 -3.51
C LEU A 112 -21.39 11.01 -3.96
N LYS A 113 -22.36 11.32 -4.83
CA LYS A 113 -22.73 12.70 -5.20
C LYS A 113 -23.01 13.61 -4.00
N LEU A 114 -23.42 13.04 -2.85
CA LEU A 114 -23.67 13.79 -1.62
C LEU A 114 -22.38 14.32 -0.98
N LEU A 115 -21.21 13.84 -1.41
CA LEU A 115 -19.89 14.30 -0.96
C LEU A 115 -19.32 15.45 -1.81
N ASN A 116 -19.92 15.77 -2.97
CA ASN A 116 -19.35 16.70 -3.95
C ASN A 116 -19.10 18.13 -3.45
N ASP A 117 -19.79 18.54 -2.39
CA ASP A 117 -19.73 19.84 -1.72
C ASP A 117 -19.19 19.73 -0.29
N VAL A 118 -18.73 18.54 0.14
CA VAL A 118 -18.15 18.31 1.47
C VAL A 118 -16.64 18.54 1.39
N HIS A 119 -16.11 19.55 2.08
CA HIS A 119 -14.69 19.94 2.03
C HIS A 119 -13.72 19.03 2.82
N VAL A 120 -14.13 17.79 3.04
CA VAL A 120 -13.37 16.74 3.72
C VAL A 120 -13.46 15.48 2.86
N VAL A 121 -12.36 14.76 2.69
CA VAL A 121 -12.28 13.53 1.92
C VAL A 121 -12.14 12.34 2.88
N PRO A 122 -12.94 11.27 2.70
CA PRO A 122 -12.82 10.06 3.51
C PRO A 122 -11.46 9.36 3.31
N PRO A 123 -10.87 8.79 4.37
CA PRO A 123 -9.59 8.10 4.28
C PRO A 123 -9.63 6.90 3.33
N GLU A 124 -10.78 6.25 3.17
CA GLU A 124 -10.96 5.12 2.25
C GLU A 124 -10.77 5.50 0.77
N ALA A 125 -10.96 6.77 0.42
CA ALA A 125 -10.81 7.29 -0.94
C ALA A 125 -9.36 7.68 -1.29
N LEU A 126 -8.48 7.77 -0.29
CA LEU A 126 -7.09 8.22 -0.43
C LEU A 126 -6.11 7.09 -0.10
N ARG A 127 -4.88 7.20 -0.59
CA ARG A 127 -3.75 6.37 -0.14
C ARG A 127 -2.53 7.23 0.14
N GLU A 128 -1.64 6.70 0.97
CA GLU A 128 -0.31 7.22 1.29
C GLU A 128 0.72 6.17 0.90
N ILE A 129 1.89 6.61 0.39
CA ILE A 129 3.03 5.72 0.17
C ILE A 129 3.83 5.65 1.47
N ILE A 130 3.93 4.46 2.06
CA ILE A 130 4.60 4.22 3.35
C ILE A 130 5.87 3.42 3.26
N ALA A 131 6.10 2.76 2.13
CA ALA A 131 7.28 1.94 1.90
C ALA A 131 7.72 2.01 0.45
N TYR A 132 8.81 1.32 0.16
CA TYR A 132 9.39 1.24 -1.18
C TYR A 132 8.37 0.61 -2.17
N PRO A 133 8.14 1.21 -3.35
CA PRO A 133 7.17 0.67 -4.32
C PRO A 133 7.63 -0.68 -4.87
N VAL A 134 6.72 -1.66 -4.88
CA VAL A 134 6.97 -3.05 -5.32
C VAL A 134 5.96 -3.48 -6.38
N CYS A 135 6.35 -4.39 -7.26
CA CYS A 135 5.50 -4.83 -8.38
C CYS A 135 4.46 -5.90 -7.99
N ASP A 136 4.58 -6.51 -6.82
CA ASP A 136 3.66 -7.52 -6.30
C ASP A 136 3.46 -7.33 -4.79
N THR A 137 2.37 -6.67 -4.42
CA THR A 137 2.03 -6.35 -3.03
C THR A 137 1.49 -7.56 -2.25
N GLU A 138 1.18 -8.67 -2.91
CA GLU A 138 0.80 -9.90 -2.22
C GLU A 138 2.04 -10.62 -1.67
N VAL A 139 3.17 -10.48 -2.36
CA VAL A 139 4.45 -11.11 -2.01
C VAL A 139 5.31 -10.20 -1.13
N PHE A 140 5.45 -8.92 -1.49
CA PHE A 140 6.43 -8.00 -0.87
C PHE A 140 5.82 -6.98 0.09
N ASP A 141 4.65 -7.31 0.64
CA ASP A 141 3.80 -6.40 1.41
C ASP A 141 3.29 -5.19 0.62
N ASN A 142 2.20 -4.61 1.12
CA ASN A 142 1.63 -3.41 0.54
C ASN A 142 2.45 -2.17 0.94
N PHE A 143 2.87 -1.38 -0.05
CA PHE A 143 3.58 -0.11 0.16
C PHE A 143 2.63 1.09 0.27
N GLU A 144 1.33 0.88 0.07
CA GLU A 144 0.29 1.88 0.26
C GLU A 144 -0.56 1.62 1.49
N GLN A 145 -0.98 2.67 2.18
CA GLN A 145 -2.00 2.57 3.22
C GLN A 145 -3.07 3.65 3.10
N ARG A 146 -4.16 3.49 3.83
CA ARG A 146 -5.15 4.56 4.02
C ARG A 146 -4.61 5.54 5.06
N PRO A 147 -4.80 6.86 4.87
CA PRO A 147 -4.58 7.82 5.95
C PRO A 147 -5.39 7.43 7.20
N GLU A 148 -4.86 7.70 8.39
CA GLU A 148 -5.55 7.38 9.65
C GLU A 148 -6.89 8.11 9.81
N LYS A 149 -7.04 9.27 9.17
CA LYS A 149 -8.18 10.17 9.33
C LYS A 149 -8.59 10.77 8.01
N ALA A 150 -9.84 11.22 7.97
CA ALA A 150 -10.34 12.04 6.88
C ALA A 150 -9.51 13.33 6.74
N MET A 151 -9.27 13.76 5.51
CA MET A 151 -8.42 14.91 5.20
C MET A 151 -9.23 16.08 4.68
N THR A 152 -8.98 17.26 5.23
CA THR A 152 -9.58 18.50 4.76
C THR A 152 -9.00 18.92 3.41
N ARG A 153 -9.75 19.75 2.67
CA ARG A 153 -9.25 20.36 1.44
C ARG A 153 -7.92 21.11 1.62
N ALA A 154 -7.73 21.79 2.75
CA ALA A 154 -6.51 22.54 3.02
C ALA A 154 -5.30 21.62 3.20
N GLU A 155 -5.45 20.50 3.93
CA GLU A 155 -4.39 19.50 4.12
C GLU A 155 -3.99 18.86 2.79
N ILE A 156 -4.98 18.49 1.96
CA ILE A 156 -4.73 17.91 0.64
C ILE A 156 -4.00 18.90 -0.28
N MET A 157 -4.38 20.18 -0.26
CA MET A 157 -3.70 21.20 -1.05
C MET A 157 -2.27 21.46 -0.57
N ALA A 158 -2.03 21.38 0.74
CA ALA A 158 -0.71 21.59 1.32
C ALA A 158 0.25 20.42 1.00
N ARG A 159 -0.27 19.18 1.07
CA ARG A 159 0.50 17.97 0.82
C ARG A 159 0.66 17.67 -0.68
N GLY A 160 -0.37 17.93 -1.48
CA GLY A 160 -0.45 17.53 -2.88
C GLY A 160 -1.11 16.16 -3.04
N ILE A 161 -1.75 15.97 -4.20
CA ILE A 161 -2.45 14.73 -4.53
C ILE A 161 -2.27 14.39 -6.00
N VAL A 162 -1.95 13.12 -6.25
CA VAL A 162 -1.65 12.61 -7.59
C VAL A 162 -2.42 11.33 -7.90
N SER A 163 -2.57 11.01 -9.18
CA SER A 163 -2.92 9.66 -9.62
C SER A 163 -1.78 9.07 -10.44
N ILE A 164 -1.60 7.75 -10.30
CA ILE A 164 -0.57 6.98 -11.01
C ILE A 164 -1.24 5.68 -11.46
N ASP A 165 -1.33 5.48 -12.79
CA ASP A 165 -1.91 4.27 -13.40
C ASP A 165 -0.84 3.38 -14.07
N ASP A 166 0.45 3.69 -13.89
CA ASP A 166 1.53 2.94 -14.53
C ASP A 166 1.93 1.69 -13.75
N ASP A 167 2.29 0.65 -14.49
CA ASP A 167 2.91 -0.56 -13.98
C ASP A 167 4.29 -0.25 -13.38
N ILE A 168 4.53 -0.75 -12.15
CA ILE A 168 5.82 -0.63 -11.45
C ILE A 168 6.97 -1.18 -12.29
N LYS A 169 6.75 -2.27 -13.05
CA LYS A 169 7.73 -2.90 -13.93
C LYS A 169 8.03 -2.08 -15.20
N GLN A 170 7.40 -0.92 -15.37
CA GLN A 170 7.66 0.01 -16.46
C GLN A 170 8.07 1.37 -15.89
N ASN A 171 7.31 2.41 -16.19
CA ASN A 171 7.56 3.76 -15.68
C ASN A 171 6.97 4.00 -14.27
N GLY A 172 6.21 3.05 -13.72
CA GLY A 172 5.55 3.18 -12.43
C GLY A 172 6.54 3.42 -11.30
N ALA A 173 7.63 2.64 -11.24
CA ALA A 173 8.65 2.77 -10.19
C ALA A 173 9.13 4.23 -10.00
N GLY A 174 9.52 4.90 -11.09
CA GLY A 174 9.96 6.29 -11.05
C GLY A 174 8.87 7.27 -10.60
N ARG A 175 7.62 7.08 -11.05
CA ARG A 175 6.49 7.96 -10.64
C ARG A 175 6.13 7.78 -9.16
N TYR A 176 6.13 6.55 -8.66
CA TYR A 176 5.88 6.29 -7.24
C TYR A 176 7.02 6.80 -6.36
N LEU A 177 8.29 6.60 -6.74
CA LEU A 177 9.43 7.15 -6.00
C LEU A 177 9.40 8.69 -5.95
N PHE A 178 8.99 9.34 -7.06
CA PHE A 178 8.77 10.78 -7.08
C PHE A 178 7.67 11.22 -6.12
N ALA A 179 6.49 10.57 -6.18
CA ALA A 179 5.37 10.90 -5.32
C ALA A 179 5.70 10.67 -3.85
N TRP A 180 6.42 9.59 -3.53
CA TRP A 180 6.86 9.25 -2.18
C TRP A 180 7.82 10.30 -1.62
N ASN A 181 8.81 10.73 -2.40
CA ASN A 181 9.78 11.76 -1.98
C ASN A 181 9.16 13.15 -1.82
N ARG A 182 8.02 13.41 -2.48
CA ARG A 182 7.24 14.64 -2.29
C ARG A 182 6.20 14.55 -1.19
N ASP A 183 6.09 13.40 -0.53
CA ASP A 183 5.03 13.09 0.43
C ASP A 183 3.63 13.31 -0.16
N TYR A 184 3.40 12.97 -1.43
CA TYR A 184 2.10 13.13 -2.08
C TYR A 184 1.09 12.08 -1.63
N LEU A 185 -0.19 12.49 -1.60
CA LEU A 185 -1.31 11.56 -1.52
C LEU A 185 -1.59 10.91 -2.87
N LEU A 186 -2.06 9.68 -2.86
CA LEU A 186 -2.52 8.96 -4.04
C LEU A 186 -4.04 8.93 -4.11
N TYR A 187 -4.56 9.05 -5.33
CA TYR A 187 -5.99 8.98 -5.63
C TYR A 187 -6.29 8.04 -6.80
N HIS A 188 -7.14 7.05 -6.51
CA HIS A 188 -7.51 5.96 -7.43
C HIS A 188 -8.91 6.13 -8.03
N GLY A 189 -9.44 7.36 -8.13
CA GLY A 189 -10.70 7.63 -8.85
C GLY A 189 -11.99 7.14 -8.17
N THR A 190 -12.02 7.05 -6.84
CA THR A 190 -13.10 6.36 -6.11
C THR A 190 -14.31 7.23 -5.72
N LEU A 191 -14.26 8.54 -5.95
CA LEU A 191 -15.35 9.49 -5.64
C LEU A 191 -16.24 9.77 -6.86
N ASP A 192 -17.42 10.36 -6.63
CA ASP A 192 -18.31 10.78 -7.71
C ASP A 192 -17.63 11.75 -8.69
N LYS A 193 -17.97 11.67 -9.97
CA LYS A 193 -17.37 12.49 -11.05
C LYS A 193 -17.49 14.01 -10.83
N GLY A 194 -18.46 14.47 -10.05
CA GLY A 194 -18.66 15.88 -9.72
C GLY A 194 -17.88 16.36 -8.50
N HIS A 195 -17.07 15.50 -7.88
CA HIS A 195 -16.37 15.82 -6.65
C HIS A 195 -15.26 16.86 -6.87
N TRP A 196 -15.15 17.84 -5.99
CA TRP A 196 -14.18 18.94 -6.12
C TRP A 196 -12.71 18.47 -6.16
N LEU A 197 -12.41 17.31 -5.55
CA LEU A 197 -11.05 16.74 -5.49
C LEU A 197 -10.44 16.53 -6.87
N HIS A 198 -11.23 16.13 -7.87
CA HIS A 198 -10.74 15.84 -9.23
C HIS A 198 -10.02 17.03 -9.86
N SER A 199 -10.42 18.27 -9.51
CA SER A 199 -9.76 19.48 -10.01
C SER A 199 -8.36 19.74 -9.42
N LEU A 200 -8.01 19.03 -8.35
CA LEU A 200 -6.72 19.15 -7.66
C LEU A 200 -5.78 17.98 -7.97
N VAL A 201 -6.31 16.86 -8.48
CA VAL A 201 -5.53 15.67 -8.78
C VAL A 201 -4.63 15.95 -9.98
N ARG A 202 -3.33 15.81 -9.76
CA ARG A 202 -2.34 15.84 -10.83
C ARG A 202 -2.12 14.42 -11.36
N HIS A 203 -2.40 14.21 -12.64
CA HIS A 203 -2.23 12.93 -13.30
C HIS A 203 -0.78 12.76 -13.78
N LEU A 204 0.04 11.99 -13.05
CA LEU A 204 1.47 11.89 -13.38
C LEU A 204 1.74 11.12 -14.68
N ASN A 205 0.79 10.29 -15.12
CA ASN A 205 0.86 9.58 -16.39
C ASN A 205 0.83 10.54 -17.61
N ASP A 206 0.21 11.72 -17.47
CA ASP A 206 0.13 12.73 -18.55
C ASP A 206 1.45 13.50 -18.74
N GLU A 207 2.40 13.31 -17.84
CA GLU A 207 3.67 14.01 -17.83
C GLU A 207 4.81 13.10 -18.26
N GLU A 208 5.75 13.67 -19.02
CA GLU A 208 6.96 12.96 -19.40
C GLU A 208 7.83 12.70 -18.16
N LEU A 209 8.04 11.41 -17.86
CA LEU A 209 8.98 10.97 -16.83
C LEU A 209 10.39 11.01 -17.39
N VAL A 210 11.25 11.83 -16.78
CA VAL A 210 12.68 11.88 -17.12
C VAL A 210 13.51 11.58 -15.90
N ILE A 211 14.42 10.60 -16.02
CA ILE A 211 15.34 10.20 -14.96
C ILE A 211 16.78 10.43 -15.43
N GLU A 212 17.52 11.25 -14.70
CA GLU A 212 18.90 11.64 -15.04
C GLU A 212 19.87 11.25 -13.93
N THR A 213 20.96 10.58 -14.27
CA THR A 213 22.01 10.21 -13.32
C THR A 213 22.89 11.42 -12.96
N VAL A 214 23.30 11.50 -11.71
CA VAL A 214 24.25 12.51 -11.19
C VAL A 214 25.57 11.79 -10.92
N ASN A 215 26.62 12.22 -11.62
CA ASN A 215 27.96 11.63 -11.52
C ASN A 215 27.92 10.10 -11.70
N GLU A 216 27.37 9.65 -12.83
CA GLU A 216 27.45 8.24 -13.23
C GLU A 216 28.91 7.79 -13.30
N SER A 217 29.24 6.76 -12.54
CA SER A 217 30.59 6.23 -12.41
C SER A 217 30.88 5.20 -13.49
N HIS A 218 30.01 4.21 -13.65
CA HIS A 218 30.11 3.12 -14.61
C HIS A 218 28.81 2.33 -14.69
N GLN A 219 28.76 1.38 -15.63
CA GLN A 219 27.67 0.43 -15.80
C GLN A 219 28.23 -0.99 -15.69
N ALA A 220 27.44 -1.91 -15.13
CA ALA A 220 27.78 -3.33 -15.06
C ALA A 220 26.52 -4.19 -15.22
N GLN A 221 26.69 -5.43 -15.68
CA GLN A 221 25.58 -6.37 -15.85
C GLN A 221 25.45 -7.25 -14.62
N PHE A 222 24.26 -7.28 -14.01
CA PHE A 222 23.92 -8.25 -13.00
C PHE A 222 23.27 -9.48 -13.63
N GLN A 223 23.69 -10.67 -13.22
CA GLN A 223 23.10 -11.94 -13.66
C GLN A 223 22.89 -12.83 -12.43
N GLY A 224 21.64 -12.90 -11.97
CA GLY A 224 21.17 -13.85 -10.97
C GLY A 224 20.62 -15.13 -11.60
N ASP A 225 20.01 -15.95 -10.76
CA ASP A 225 19.26 -17.15 -11.15
C ASP A 225 17.95 -16.79 -11.88
N TRP A 226 17.32 -15.67 -11.51
CA TRP A 226 16.06 -15.20 -12.12
C TRP A 226 16.21 -13.86 -12.84
N CYS A 227 16.87 -12.90 -12.21
CA CYS A 227 16.98 -11.52 -12.69
C CYS A 227 18.24 -11.33 -13.52
N TRP A 228 18.09 -10.71 -14.70
CA TRP A 228 19.21 -10.30 -15.55
C TRP A 228 18.98 -8.87 -16.02
N VAL A 229 19.82 -7.93 -15.57
CA VAL A 229 19.59 -6.50 -15.79
C VAL A 229 20.88 -5.70 -15.80
N GLY A 230 20.92 -4.62 -16.58
CA GLY A 230 22.01 -3.65 -16.57
C GLY A 230 21.88 -2.72 -15.36
N VAL A 231 22.99 -2.40 -14.71
CA VAL A 231 23.00 -1.53 -13.52
C VAL A 231 23.92 -0.34 -13.76
N ARG A 232 23.39 0.88 -13.64
CA ARG A 232 24.13 2.13 -13.73
C ARG A 232 24.41 2.67 -12.32
N PHE A 233 25.68 2.75 -11.96
CA PHE A 233 26.11 3.22 -10.64
C PHE A 233 26.38 4.72 -10.67
N CYS A 234 25.74 5.48 -9.78
CA CYS A 234 25.83 6.93 -9.72
C CYS A 234 25.91 7.44 -8.27
N GLU A 235 26.22 8.72 -8.07
CA GLU A 235 26.15 9.31 -6.72
C GLU A 235 24.70 9.50 -6.28
N ALA A 236 23.85 9.95 -7.20
CA ALA A 236 22.42 10.15 -7.04
C ALA A 236 21.75 10.13 -8.42
N TYR A 237 20.43 10.19 -8.47
CA TYR A 237 19.70 10.47 -9.71
C TYR A 237 18.54 11.43 -9.45
N ARG A 238 18.06 12.07 -10.52
CA ARG A 238 16.97 13.05 -10.44
C ARG A 238 15.78 12.55 -11.24
N ILE A 239 14.63 12.54 -10.61
CA ILE A 239 13.35 12.27 -11.27
C ILE A 239 12.67 13.60 -11.54
N ARG A 240 12.36 13.88 -12.81
CA ARG A 240 11.64 15.05 -13.26
C ARG A 240 10.28 14.64 -13.82
N LEU A 241 9.24 15.28 -13.28
CA LEU A 241 7.86 15.24 -13.79
C LEU A 241 7.37 16.67 -13.92
N GLY A 242 7.14 17.11 -15.16
CA GLY A 242 6.78 18.49 -15.47
C GLY A 242 7.89 19.46 -15.08
N GLN A 243 7.59 20.41 -14.20
CA GLN A 243 8.54 21.40 -13.69
C GLN A 243 9.22 20.97 -12.38
N ASP A 244 8.72 19.91 -11.75
CA ASP A 244 9.20 19.46 -10.47
C ASP A 244 10.31 18.44 -10.63
N VAL A 245 11.32 18.55 -9.76
CA VAL A 245 12.45 17.63 -9.70
C VAL A 245 12.63 17.15 -8.27
N VAL A 246 12.89 15.86 -8.09
CA VAL A 246 13.38 15.29 -6.83
C VAL A 246 14.72 14.62 -7.07
N GLU A 247 15.65 14.77 -6.13
CA GLU A 247 16.93 14.07 -6.15
C GLU A 247 16.86 12.89 -5.18
N ILE A 248 17.20 11.70 -5.67
CA ILE A 248 17.15 10.45 -4.93
C ILE A 248 18.58 9.97 -4.69
N THR A 249 18.89 9.70 -3.43
CA THR A 249 20.24 9.30 -2.99
C THR A 249 20.29 7.92 -2.35
N GLY A 250 19.16 7.38 -1.89
CA GLY A 250 19.11 6.19 -1.03
C GLY A 250 18.35 5.00 -1.61
N GLU A 251 17.55 5.21 -2.65
CA GLU A 251 16.64 4.21 -3.19
C GLU A 251 16.96 3.97 -4.66
N ALA A 252 17.38 2.76 -5.03
CA ALA A 252 17.53 2.39 -6.42
C ALA A 252 16.18 2.40 -7.16
N CYS A 253 16.21 2.64 -8.46
CA CYS A 253 15.02 2.64 -9.31
C CYS A 253 15.22 1.67 -10.46
N TYR A 254 14.25 0.78 -10.65
CA TYR A 254 14.13 0.01 -11.87
C TYR A 254 13.44 0.85 -12.95
N GLN A 255 13.98 0.83 -14.17
CA GLN A 255 13.42 1.48 -15.33
C GLN A 255 13.18 0.42 -16.41
N GLY A 256 11.98 -0.14 -16.44
CA GLY A 256 11.59 -1.10 -17.46
C GLY A 256 11.07 -0.40 -18.72
N GLN A 257 11.69 -0.65 -19.88
CA GLN A 257 11.12 -0.31 -21.19
C GLN A 257 11.03 -1.55 -22.07
N GLU A 258 10.18 -1.48 -23.09
CA GLU A 258 9.85 -2.60 -23.99
C GLU A 258 11.07 -3.28 -24.64
N ASN A 259 12.20 -2.57 -24.77
CA ASN A 259 13.40 -3.06 -25.45
C ASN A 259 14.71 -2.83 -24.67
N ALA A 260 14.63 -2.26 -23.47
CA ALA A 260 15.78 -2.00 -22.62
C ALA A 260 15.29 -1.78 -21.19
N ASP A 261 15.91 -2.48 -20.25
CA ASP A 261 15.68 -2.31 -18.84
C ASP A 261 17.01 -2.07 -18.12
N ASP A 262 16.96 -1.19 -17.14
CA ASP A 262 18.12 -0.90 -16.31
C ASP A 262 17.73 -0.53 -14.89
N ILE A 263 18.66 -0.76 -13.98
CA ILE A 263 18.59 -0.30 -12.60
C ILE A 263 19.51 0.90 -12.46
N ILE A 264 18.98 2.00 -11.94
CA ILE A 264 19.77 3.13 -11.49
C ILE A 264 20.07 2.93 -10.01
N MET A 265 21.35 2.74 -9.71
CA MET A 265 21.85 2.42 -8.36
C MET A 265 22.58 3.63 -7.77
N PRO A 266 21.95 4.43 -6.90
CA PRO A 266 22.63 5.52 -6.20
C PRO A 266 23.57 4.96 -5.13
N LYS A 267 24.62 5.71 -4.80
CA LYS A 267 25.64 5.29 -3.83
C LYS A 267 25.08 4.98 -2.43
N GLY A 268 23.96 5.58 -2.05
CA GLY A 268 23.33 5.36 -0.75
C GLY A 268 22.54 4.06 -0.63
N ASP A 269 22.16 3.43 -1.75
CA ASP A 269 21.47 2.14 -1.71
C ASP A 269 22.50 0.99 -1.72
N CYS A 270 22.31 0.05 -0.80
CA CYS A 270 23.12 -1.15 -0.66
C CYS A 270 22.24 -2.41 -0.55
N SER A 271 20.96 -2.28 -0.84
CA SER A 271 19.95 -3.33 -0.71
C SER A 271 19.65 -4.00 -2.06
N ALA A 272 18.86 -5.07 -2.02
CA ALA A 272 18.28 -5.71 -3.20
C ALA A 272 16.80 -5.34 -3.42
N GLN A 273 16.27 -4.31 -2.73
CA GLN A 273 14.84 -3.97 -2.80
C GLN A 273 14.38 -3.66 -4.22
N VAL A 274 15.25 -3.10 -5.06
CA VAL A 274 14.94 -2.81 -6.47
C VAL A 274 14.59 -4.05 -7.30
N LEU A 275 15.02 -5.25 -6.90
CA LEU A 275 14.58 -6.48 -7.55
C LEU A 275 13.06 -6.70 -7.40
N GLN A 276 12.45 -6.16 -6.34
CA GLN A 276 11.00 -6.21 -6.09
C GLN A 276 10.22 -5.25 -6.98
N GLN A 277 10.87 -4.26 -7.62
CA GLN A 277 10.26 -3.47 -8.70
C GLN A 277 10.31 -4.20 -10.05
N MET A 278 11.36 -4.99 -10.26
CA MET A 278 11.64 -5.68 -11.52
C MET A 278 10.83 -6.97 -11.67
N ALA A 279 10.78 -7.80 -10.62
CA ALA A 279 10.25 -9.16 -10.69
C ALA A 279 9.34 -9.50 -9.51
N SER A 280 8.26 -10.23 -9.80
CA SER A 280 7.36 -10.78 -8.77
C SER A 280 7.84 -12.13 -8.22
N PHE A 281 8.85 -12.74 -8.87
CA PHE A 281 9.38 -14.08 -8.53
C PHE A 281 8.31 -15.17 -8.45
N ARG A 282 7.21 -15.01 -9.20
CA ARG A 282 6.18 -16.04 -9.35
C ARG A 282 6.47 -16.94 -10.54
N SER A 283 6.34 -18.24 -10.33
CA SER A 283 6.45 -19.25 -11.39
C SER A 283 5.27 -19.22 -12.35
N GLU A 284 5.31 -20.08 -13.37
CA GLU A 284 4.19 -20.32 -14.29
C GLU A 284 2.91 -20.83 -13.60
N TYR A 285 3.02 -21.32 -12.36
CA TYR A 285 1.90 -21.78 -11.52
C TYR A 285 1.48 -20.74 -10.48
N ASP A 286 1.94 -19.49 -10.60
CA ASP A 286 1.65 -18.39 -9.68
C ASP A 286 2.21 -18.59 -8.26
N GLU A 287 3.15 -19.52 -8.10
CA GLU A 287 3.82 -19.81 -6.83
C GLU A 287 5.07 -18.93 -6.66
N PHE A 288 5.15 -18.22 -5.53
CA PHE A 288 6.34 -17.43 -5.17
C PHE A 288 7.55 -18.33 -4.93
N GLN A 289 8.65 -18.06 -5.64
CA GLN A 289 9.90 -18.80 -5.58
C GLN A 289 10.86 -18.15 -4.56
N GLU A 290 10.54 -18.30 -3.28
CA GLU A 290 11.26 -17.67 -2.16
C GLU A 290 12.77 -17.94 -2.20
N SER A 291 13.19 -19.20 -2.40
CA SER A 291 14.61 -19.56 -2.45
C SER A 291 15.37 -18.87 -3.58
N THR A 292 14.69 -18.61 -4.70
CA THR A 292 15.30 -17.92 -5.85
C THR A 292 15.37 -16.43 -5.59
N PHE A 293 14.33 -15.85 -4.97
CA PHE A 293 14.35 -14.46 -4.54
C PHE A 293 15.47 -14.18 -3.52
N GLU A 294 15.67 -15.06 -2.54
CA GLU A 294 16.76 -14.96 -1.56
C GLU A 294 18.13 -15.07 -2.24
N SER A 295 18.32 -16.08 -3.11
CA SER A 295 19.57 -16.28 -3.87
C SER A 295 19.93 -15.07 -4.72
N ASP A 296 18.97 -14.53 -5.49
CA ASP A 296 19.17 -13.34 -6.31
C ASP A 296 19.44 -12.10 -5.45
N SER A 297 18.75 -11.95 -4.31
CA SER A 297 18.95 -10.83 -3.41
C SER A 297 20.36 -10.81 -2.82
N ASP A 298 20.85 -11.95 -2.33
CA ASP A 298 22.21 -12.09 -1.80
C ASP A 298 23.27 -11.84 -2.89
N ALA A 299 23.05 -12.41 -4.07
CA ALA A 299 23.93 -12.20 -5.22
C ALA A 299 23.96 -10.73 -5.66
N PHE A 300 22.81 -10.05 -5.64
CA PHE A 300 22.69 -8.65 -6.02
C PHE A 300 23.37 -7.72 -5.01
N VAL A 301 23.20 -7.97 -3.70
CA VAL A 301 23.94 -7.24 -2.66
C VAL A 301 25.45 -7.40 -2.86
N ALA A 302 25.92 -8.63 -3.11
CA ALA A 302 27.34 -8.88 -3.36
C ALA A 302 27.84 -8.16 -4.63
N PHE A 303 27.04 -8.15 -5.69
CA PHE A 303 27.30 -7.42 -6.92
C PHE A 303 27.40 -5.91 -6.68
N VAL A 304 26.47 -5.32 -5.93
CA VAL A 304 26.52 -3.88 -5.58
C VAL A 304 27.78 -3.56 -4.78
N VAL A 305 28.14 -4.38 -3.79
CA VAL A 305 29.36 -4.19 -3.01
C VAL A 305 30.61 -4.25 -3.90
N ALA A 306 30.70 -5.25 -4.78
CA ALA A 306 31.84 -5.42 -5.68
C ALA A 306 32.06 -4.22 -6.61
N ASN A 307 30.99 -3.53 -7.00
CA ASN A 307 31.04 -2.36 -7.89
C ASN A 307 31.16 -1.01 -7.16
N THR A 308 30.98 -0.98 -5.84
CA THR A 308 30.95 0.30 -5.07
C THR A 308 32.00 0.40 -3.96
N ALA A 309 32.59 -0.71 -3.52
CA ALA A 309 33.55 -0.69 -2.43
C ALA A 309 34.87 -0.02 -2.84
N SER A 310 35.27 1.00 -2.08
CA SER A 310 36.55 1.69 -2.26
C SER A 310 37.73 1.04 -1.53
N ASP A 311 37.44 0.23 -0.51
CA ASP A 311 38.45 -0.51 0.24
C ASP A 311 37.95 -1.91 0.68
N PRO A 312 38.86 -2.89 0.84
CA PRO A 312 38.48 -4.27 1.16
C PRO A 312 37.80 -4.45 2.52
N ALA A 313 38.11 -3.61 3.51
CA ALA A 313 37.54 -3.73 4.85
C ALA A 313 36.08 -3.30 4.85
N ASN A 314 35.75 -2.21 4.15
CA ASN A 314 34.38 -1.77 3.91
C ASN A 314 33.58 -2.82 3.12
N ALA A 315 34.17 -3.41 2.08
CA ALA A 315 33.54 -4.50 1.33
C ALA A 315 33.19 -5.68 2.24
N MET A 316 34.15 -6.15 3.04
CA MET A 316 33.96 -7.25 3.98
C MET A 316 32.87 -6.92 5.00
N GLN A 317 32.87 -5.70 5.56
CA GLN A 317 31.86 -5.28 6.53
C GLN A 317 30.44 -5.33 5.93
N ARG A 318 30.27 -4.96 4.66
CA ARG A 318 28.97 -4.96 3.96
C ARG A 318 28.50 -6.35 3.57
N LEU A 319 29.42 -7.30 3.37
CA LEU A 319 29.12 -8.68 2.99
C LEU A 319 28.90 -9.61 4.19
N LEU A 320 29.33 -9.21 5.39
CA LEU A 320 29.16 -10.04 6.59
C LEU A 320 27.68 -10.14 6.97
N PRO A 321 27.17 -11.34 7.29
CA PRO A 321 25.79 -11.50 7.76
C PRO A 321 25.60 -10.93 9.16
N ASN A 322 24.34 -10.79 9.58
CA ASN A 322 24.02 -10.47 10.97
C ASN A 322 24.25 -11.69 11.87
N PHE A 323 24.95 -11.49 12.99
CA PHE A 323 25.28 -12.53 13.96
C PHE A 323 24.39 -12.50 15.23
N CYS A 324 23.25 -11.79 15.24
CA CYS A 324 22.34 -11.66 16.39
C CYS A 324 21.76 -12.99 16.92
N GLY A 325 21.84 -14.07 16.14
CA GLY A 325 21.47 -15.41 16.61
C GLY A 325 22.56 -16.12 17.43
N CYS A 326 23.77 -15.56 17.51
CA CYS A 326 24.93 -16.22 18.11
C CYS A 326 25.62 -15.34 19.16
N PRO A 327 25.14 -15.35 20.42
CA PRO A 327 25.72 -14.55 21.51
C PRO A 327 27.20 -14.80 21.78
N ALA A 328 27.74 -15.96 21.39
CA ALA A 328 29.15 -16.29 21.53
C ALA A 328 30.08 -15.35 20.72
N LEU A 329 29.55 -14.71 19.67
CA LEU A 329 30.30 -13.78 18.81
C LEU A 329 30.27 -12.32 19.31
N TYR A 330 29.42 -12.01 20.31
CA TYR A 330 29.19 -10.63 20.72
C TYR A 330 30.44 -9.97 21.32
N GLY A 331 30.80 -8.80 20.79
CA GLY A 331 31.96 -8.04 21.21
C GLY A 331 33.30 -8.73 20.95
N LYS A 332 33.33 -9.77 20.12
CA LYS A 332 34.57 -10.46 19.72
C LYS A 332 35.12 -9.87 18.43
N ALA A 333 36.44 -9.86 18.33
CA ALA A 333 37.15 -9.49 17.12
C ALA A 333 37.81 -10.74 16.53
N PHE A 334 37.81 -10.84 15.20
CA PHE A 334 38.39 -11.95 14.46
C PHE A 334 39.31 -11.42 13.36
N VAL A 335 40.37 -12.18 13.05
CA VAL A 335 41.12 -12.06 11.81
C VAL A 335 40.59 -13.11 10.85
N VAL A 336 40.14 -12.67 9.69
CA VAL A 336 39.69 -13.54 8.60
C VAL A 336 40.72 -13.48 7.48
N GLU A 337 41.25 -14.64 7.09
CA GLU A 337 42.08 -14.77 5.90
C GLU A 337 41.24 -15.41 4.79
N LEU A 338 41.24 -14.78 3.61
CA LEU A 338 40.60 -15.32 2.42
C LEU A 338 41.65 -15.98 1.51
N ASP A 339 41.30 -17.06 0.85
CA ASP A 339 42.13 -17.68 -0.18
C ASP A 339 42.11 -16.88 -1.50
N GLN A 340 42.83 -17.38 -2.52
CA GLN A 340 42.90 -16.74 -3.83
C GLN A 340 41.56 -16.73 -4.59
N GLN A 341 40.56 -17.46 -4.11
CA GLN A 341 39.21 -17.56 -4.65
C GLN A 341 38.20 -16.79 -3.77
N GLY A 342 38.66 -16.07 -2.74
CA GLY A 342 37.82 -15.29 -1.84
C GLY A 342 37.09 -16.12 -0.78
N LYS A 343 37.41 -17.40 -0.61
CA LYS A 343 36.79 -18.25 0.43
C LYS A 343 37.52 -18.08 1.76
N PRO A 344 36.82 -18.18 2.91
CA PRO A 344 37.48 -18.17 4.21
C PRO A 344 38.48 -19.32 4.36
N ALA A 345 39.77 -19.00 4.34
CA ALA A 345 40.86 -19.95 4.55
C ALA A 345 41.09 -20.18 6.06
N SER A 346 41.00 -19.11 6.86
CA SER A 346 41.12 -19.18 8.32
C SER A 346 40.30 -18.08 9.01
N VAL A 347 39.77 -18.39 10.20
CA VAL A 347 39.13 -17.41 11.10
C VAL A 347 39.70 -17.61 12.49
N THR A 348 40.41 -16.62 13.01
CA THR A 348 41.06 -16.69 14.33
C THR A 348 40.63 -15.52 15.20
N ALA A 349 40.49 -15.74 16.52
CA ALA A 349 40.17 -14.65 17.44
C ALA A 349 41.34 -13.65 17.49
N PHE A 350 41.04 -12.36 17.33
CA PHE A 350 42.04 -11.30 17.46
C PHE A 350 42.52 -11.25 18.92
N PRO A 351 43.82 -11.26 19.20
CA PRO A 351 44.31 -11.32 20.57
C PRO A 351 43.88 -10.09 21.37
N VAL A 352 43.25 -10.30 22.53
CA VAL A 352 43.15 -9.28 23.57
C VAL A 352 44.57 -9.06 24.10
N GLN A 353 45.20 -7.94 23.77
CA GLN A 353 46.38 -7.51 24.52
C GLN A 353 45.96 -7.17 25.95
N SER A 354 46.01 -8.15 26.84
CA SER A 354 46.05 -7.93 28.28
C SER A 354 47.45 -7.43 28.66
N GLY A 355 47.70 -6.12 28.51
CA GLY A 355 48.75 -5.39 29.23
C GLY A 355 48.06 -4.49 30.25
N GLN A 356 48.32 -4.59 31.55
CA GLN A 356 49.61 -4.32 32.18
C GLN A 356 49.88 -5.28 33.36
N THR A 357 50.96 -6.05 33.26
CA THR A 357 51.69 -6.50 34.45
C THR A 357 52.67 -5.37 34.81
N GLN A 358 52.38 -4.61 35.86
CA GLN A 358 53.37 -3.71 36.45
C GLN A 358 54.47 -4.56 37.10
N THR A 359 55.64 -4.58 36.47
CA THR A 359 56.91 -4.91 37.12
C THR A 359 57.25 -3.79 38.11
N LEU A 360 57.10 -4.06 39.40
CA LEU A 360 57.77 -3.30 40.46
C LEU A 360 59.11 -3.99 40.74
N GLU A 361 60.15 -3.58 40.02
CA GLU A 361 61.51 -3.64 40.53
C GLU A 361 61.73 -2.44 41.46
N ALA A 362 61.92 -2.70 42.74
CA ALA A 362 62.58 -1.76 43.65
C ALA A 362 63.81 -2.47 44.21
N GLY A 363 64.97 -2.08 43.67
CA GLY A 363 66.28 -2.47 44.16
C GLY A 363 66.59 -1.87 45.54
N MET A 364 67.17 -2.72 46.36
CA MET A 364 67.98 -2.52 47.57
C MET A 364 68.67 -1.15 47.72
N SER A 365 68.71 -0.60 48.94
CA SER A 365 69.93 -0.58 49.79
C SER A 365 69.80 0.28 51.06
N SER A 366 70.42 -0.24 52.13
CA SER A 366 70.83 0.38 53.42
C SER A 366 69.81 0.41 54.57
#